data_AF-I0K6T1-F1
#
_entry.id   AF-I0K6T1-F1
#
_cell.length_a   1.000
_cell.length_b   1.000
_cell.length_c   1.000
_cell.angle_alpha   90.00
_cell.angle_beta   90.00
_cell.angle_gamma   90.00
#
_symmetry.space_group_name_H-M   'P 1'
#
loop_
_entity.id
_entity.type
_entity.pdbx_description
1 polymer ?
#
loop_
_entity_poly.entity_id
_entity_poly.type
_entity_poly.pdbx_seq_one_letter_code
_entity_poly.pdbx_strand_id
1 'polypeptide(L)'
;MSKLGEVIADPLSTVQGNRKPQSGVKKPKSNFIAAAFVVAGTLPDLGQSYTPPNGGSAATLTAATLPGVLKKLCYAGLASFFGNGQINGKRGKFSEFKEAFAYGTRTTPRPTGLGEYAYMIDYADQLFNVEFFNALRERQTPYDIYLFSDAHVEIVRWSLQNPVYQNIGTAVDGDIKKDIPGAFEIACTSQGEPLPAFGVVLATLTNDVAFTFGAPTVTNLTPVVGGINRFSMASTAATLTPVLNEATQAAGSGIAYSVFLNTSDAAPAAVTVNTSTGVVSIATTLTTGTYRFTLVVENATGVTGSYSFTIDKA
;
A
#
# COMPACT_ATOMS: atom_id res chain seq x y z
N MET A 1 -9.55 25.56 -30.75
CA MET A 1 -8.13 25.38 -30.34
C MET A 1 -7.98 25.84 -28.90
N SER A 2 -8.39 24.98 -27.95
CA SER A 2 -8.57 25.32 -26.54
C SER A 2 -7.27 25.12 -25.75
N LYS A 3 -6.76 26.25 -25.20
CA LYS A 3 -5.97 26.42 -23.97
C LYS A 3 -5.28 25.16 -23.39
N LEU A 4 -4.02 24.96 -23.76
CA LEU A 4 -3.00 24.32 -22.91
C LEU A 4 -2.50 25.36 -21.91
N GLY A 5 -2.98 25.32 -20.66
CA GLY A 5 -2.50 26.28 -19.66
C GLY A 5 -3.06 26.19 -18.25
N GLU A 6 -4.00 25.30 -17.95
CA GLU A 6 -4.54 25.18 -16.59
C GLU A 6 -4.63 23.72 -16.16
N VAL A 7 -3.45 23.09 -16.04
CA VAL A 7 -3.24 22.15 -14.94
C VAL A 7 -2.66 23.01 -13.82
N ILE A 8 -3.19 22.92 -12.61
CA ILE A 8 -2.56 23.52 -11.42
C ILE A 8 -1.25 22.75 -11.19
N ALA A 9 -0.27 23.04 -12.02
CA ALA A 9 1.12 22.79 -11.77
C ALA A 9 1.49 23.72 -10.62
N ASP A 10 2.24 23.19 -9.66
CA ASP A 10 3.06 24.02 -8.80
C ASP A 10 3.59 25.22 -9.61
N PRO A 11 3.24 26.48 -9.27
CA PRO A 11 3.67 27.66 -10.03
C PRO A 11 5.19 27.85 -10.03
N LEU A 12 5.92 26.91 -9.40
CA LEU A 12 7.35 26.95 -9.19
C LEU A 12 8.12 26.00 -10.11
N SER A 13 7.56 25.14 -10.96
CA SER A 13 8.41 24.12 -11.65
C SER A 13 9.27 24.65 -12.82
N THR A 14 9.03 25.85 -13.35
CA THR A 14 9.62 26.28 -14.65
C THR A 14 10.77 27.29 -14.58
N VAL A 15 11.13 27.83 -13.40
CA VAL A 15 12.15 28.89 -13.28
C VAL A 15 13.43 28.38 -12.61
N GLN A 16 14.54 28.34 -13.35
CA GLN A 16 15.87 28.07 -12.79
C GLN A 16 16.35 29.25 -11.93
N GLY A 17 16.70 29.02 -10.66
CA GLY A 17 17.22 30.05 -9.77
C GLY A 17 17.19 29.66 -8.29
N ASN A 18 17.90 30.44 -7.45
CA ASN A 18 17.88 30.28 -6.00
C ASN A 18 16.53 30.74 -5.43
N ARG A 19 15.77 29.81 -4.84
CA ARG A 19 14.45 30.09 -4.28
C ARG A 19 14.55 30.27 -2.79
N LYS A 20 14.04 31.40 -2.30
CA LYS A 20 13.85 31.58 -0.85
C LYS A 20 12.58 30.85 -0.41
N PRO A 21 12.60 30.18 0.75
CA PRO A 21 11.36 29.70 1.35
C PRO A 21 10.41 30.88 1.56
N GLN A 22 9.14 30.72 1.19
CA GLN A 22 8.13 31.74 1.42
C GLN A 22 8.00 31.99 2.93
N SER A 23 8.05 33.26 3.32
CA SER A 23 7.95 33.66 4.73
C SER A 23 6.62 33.14 5.32
N GLY A 24 6.69 32.52 6.50
CA GLY A 24 5.52 31.94 7.19
C GLY A 24 5.14 30.53 6.75
N VAL A 25 5.77 29.95 5.72
CA VAL A 25 5.56 28.56 5.33
C VAL A 25 6.50 27.65 6.11
N LYS A 26 5.92 26.65 6.80
CA LYS A 26 6.68 25.65 7.55
C LYS A 26 7.60 24.90 6.59
N LYS A 27 8.89 24.80 6.94
CA LYS A 27 9.83 23.97 6.18
C LYS A 27 9.41 22.50 6.31
N PRO A 28 9.40 21.73 5.20
CA PRO A 28 9.09 20.31 5.25
C PRO A 28 10.06 19.60 6.18
N LYS A 29 9.57 18.58 6.89
CA LYS A 29 10.45 17.71 7.68
C LYS A 29 11.37 16.93 6.74
N SER A 30 12.57 16.64 7.23
CA SER A 30 13.60 15.93 6.45
C SER A 30 13.35 14.43 6.31
N ASN A 31 12.47 13.85 7.13
CA ASN A 31 12.24 12.41 7.16
C ASN A 31 11.09 12.02 6.25
N PHE A 32 11.25 10.90 5.56
CA PHE A 32 10.14 10.19 4.95
C PHE A 32 9.42 9.39 6.03
N ILE A 33 8.10 9.50 6.04
CA ILE A 33 7.23 8.92 7.06
C ILE A 33 6.24 7.91 6.48
N ALA A 34 6.05 7.89 5.16
CA ALA A 34 5.24 6.91 4.47
C ALA A 34 5.87 6.54 3.12
N ALA A 35 5.64 5.33 2.64
CA ALA A 35 6.12 4.85 1.35
C ALA A 35 5.07 4.01 0.65
N ALA A 36 5.11 4.01 -0.68
CA ALA A 36 4.32 3.09 -1.48
C ALA A 36 5.18 2.45 -2.58
N PHE A 37 4.95 1.16 -2.80
CA PHE A 37 5.58 0.37 -3.86
C PHE A 37 4.48 -0.06 -4.81
N VAL A 38 4.47 0.50 -6.01
CA VAL A 38 3.41 0.30 -7.00
C VAL A 38 4.00 -0.43 -8.19
N VAL A 39 3.31 -1.44 -8.73
CA VAL A 39 3.77 -2.15 -9.95
C VAL A 39 4.13 -1.12 -11.02
N ALA A 40 5.35 -1.20 -11.56
CA ALA A 40 5.90 -0.17 -12.44
C ALA A 40 5.00 0.11 -13.64
N GLY A 41 4.83 1.40 -13.97
CA GLY A 41 4.00 1.82 -15.10
C GLY A 41 2.49 1.81 -14.83
N THR A 42 2.03 1.45 -13.63
CA THR A 42 0.60 1.47 -13.28
C THR A 42 0.03 2.89 -13.19
N LEU A 43 0.83 3.85 -12.70
CA LEU A 43 0.41 5.24 -12.51
C LEU A 43 1.09 6.17 -13.52
N PRO A 44 0.33 7.09 -14.16
CA PRO A 44 0.91 8.10 -15.03
C PRO A 44 1.67 9.16 -14.19
N ASP A 45 2.23 10.16 -14.87
CA ASP A 45 2.86 11.28 -14.18
C ASP A 45 1.85 12.22 -13.52
N LEU A 46 2.34 12.96 -12.51
CA LEU A 46 1.53 13.98 -11.84
C LEU A 46 1.04 15.02 -12.85
N GLY A 47 -0.20 15.46 -12.68
CA GLY A 47 -0.93 16.34 -13.59
C GLY A 47 -1.75 15.61 -14.65
N GLN A 48 -1.54 14.31 -14.85
CA GLN A 48 -2.34 13.51 -15.77
C GLN A 48 -3.62 12.96 -15.13
N SER A 49 -4.62 12.67 -15.95
CA SER A 49 -5.85 12.00 -15.51
C SER A 49 -5.60 10.52 -15.29
N TYR A 50 -6.15 9.96 -14.22
CA TYR A 50 -6.05 8.55 -13.88
C TYR A 50 -7.40 8.00 -13.41
N THR A 51 -7.76 6.82 -13.91
CA THR A 51 -8.94 6.07 -13.47
C THR A 51 -8.47 4.82 -12.74
N PRO A 52 -8.81 4.65 -11.45
CA PRO A 52 -8.45 3.45 -10.71
C PRO A 52 -9.06 2.18 -11.32
N PRO A 53 -8.36 1.03 -11.26
CA PRO A 53 -8.85 -0.24 -11.79
C PRO A 53 -10.10 -0.74 -11.04
N ASN A 54 -10.27 -0.36 -9.77
CA ASN A 54 -11.44 -0.70 -8.94
C ASN A 54 -12.60 0.31 -9.12
N GLY A 55 -12.72 0.89 -10.32
CA GLY A 55 -13.78 1.83 -10.67
C GLY A 55 -13.64 3.23 -10.06
N GLY A 56 -14.63 4.07 -10.38
CA GLY A 56 -14.68 5.49 -10.02
C GLY A 56 -14.47 6.43 -11.21
N SER A 57 -14.71 7.72 -10.98
CA SER A 57 -14.47 8.76 -11.99
C SER A 57 -12.98 9.03 -12.15
N ALA A 58 -12.56 9.30 -13.39
CA ALA A 58 -11.20 9.75 -13.67
C ALA A 58 -10.90 11.02 -12.88
N ALA A 59 -9.75 11.05 -12.21
CA ALA A 59 -9.30 12.19 -11.42
C ALA A 59 -7.86 12.57 -11.80
N THR A 60 -7.54 13.85 -11.71
CA THR A 60 -6.17 14.31 -11.91
C THR A 60 -5.28 13.82 -10.77
N LEU A 61 -4.18 13.17 -11.13
CA LEU A 61 -3.18 12.72 -10.17
C LEU A 61 -2.35 13.92 -9.73
N THR A 62 -2.42 14.26 -8.44
CA THR A 62 -1.65 15.35 -7.82
C THR A 62 -1.01 14.83 -6.54
N ALA A 63 -0.03 15.53 -5.98
CA ALA A 63 0.57 15.14 -4.70
C ALA A 63 -0.48 15.02 -3.57
N ALA A 64 -1.54 15.82 -3.62
CA ALA A 64 -2.64 15.79 -2.64
C ALA A 64 -3.54 14.56 -2.80
N THR A 65 -3.86 14.17 -4.04
CA THR A 65 -4.78 13.05 -4.34
C THR A 65 -4.08 11.70 -4.38
N LEU A 66 -2.76 11.68 -4.57
CA LEU A 66 -1.95 10.48 -4.73
C LEU A 66 -2.10 9.47 -3.58
N PRO A 67 -2.05 9.84 -2.28
CA PRO A 67 -2.23 8.85 -1.20
C PRO A 67 -3.56 8.08 -1.31
N GLY A 68 -4.66 8.75 -1.63
CA GLY A 68 -5.96 8.08 -1.80
C GLY A 68 -5.99 7.14 -3.00
N VAL A 69 -5.30 7.48 -4.10
CA VAL A 69 -5.16 6.61 -5.27
C VAL A 69 -4.30 5.38 -4.96
N LEU A 70 -3.20 5.55 -4.23
CA LEU A 70 -2.32 4.46 -3.83
C LEU A 70 -3.04 3.43 -2.95
N LYS A 71 -3.84 3.89 -1.98
CA LYS A 71 -4.66 3.00 -1.15
C LYS A 71 -5.66 2.18 -1.99
N LYS A 72 -6.28 2.79 -3.01
CA LYS A 72 -7.14 2.07 -3.96
C LYS A 72 -6.38 0.99 -4.76
N LEU A 73 -5.13 1.27 -5.14
CA LEU A 73 -4.27 0.29 -5.79
C LEU A 73 -3.87 -0.85 -4.85
N CYS A 74 -3.70 -0.58 -3.55
CA CYS A 74 -3.50 -1.62 -2.56
C CYS A 74 -4.68 -2.58 -2.52
N TYR A 75 -5.92 -2.10 -2.52
CA TYR A 75 -7.10 -2.97 -2.59
C TYR A 75 -7.17 -3.80 -3.89
N ALA A 76 -6.64 -3.26 -4.99
CA ALA A 76 -6.52 -3.96 -6.27
C ALA A 76 -5.36 -5.00 -6.32
N GLY A 77 -4.53 -5.08 -5.28
CA GLY A 77 -3.35 -5.94 -5.25
C GLY A 77 -2.20 -5.46 -6.16
N LEU A 78 -2.18 -4.16 -6.51
CA LEU A 78 -1.17 -3.56 -7.41
C LEU A 78 -0.18 -2.64 -6.69
N ALA A 79 -0.35 -2.44 -5.39
CA ALA A 79 0.54 -1.63 -4.59
C ALA A 79 0.64 -2.11 -3.14
N SER A 80 1.78 -1.89 -2.50
CA SER A 80 1.94 -1.98 -1.05
C SER A 80 2.12 -0.57 -0.49
N PHE A 81 1.37 -0.20 0.55
CA PHE A 81 1.41 1.13 1.16
C PHE A 81 1.78 1.01 2.64
N PHE A 82 2.81 1.72 3.04
CA PHE A 82 3.30 1.83 4.40
C PHE A 82 3.02 3.23 4.90
N GLY A 83 2.02 3.35 5.78
CA GLY A 83 1.59 4.65 6.31
C GLY A 83 2.52 5.22 7.38
N ASN A 84 2.21 6.44 7.80
CA ASN A 84 2.87 7.14 8.89
C ASN A 84 2.85 6.30 10.18
N GLY A 85 4.02 6.17 10.79
CA GLY A 85 4.26 5.35 11.98
C GLY A 85 4.82 3.97 11.66
N GLN A 86 4.70 3.47 10.42
CA GLN A 86 5.29 2.19 10.05
C GLN A 86 6.72 2.31 9.51
N ILE A 87 7.03 3.40 8.81
CA ILE A 87 8.39 3.65 8.32
C ILE A 87 8.96 4.96 8.87
N ASN A 88 10.28 5.01 8.89
CA ASN A 88 11.04 6.23 9.04
C ASN A 88 12.25 6.18 8.10
N GLY A 89 12.32 7.11 7.16
CA GLY A 89 13.32 7.08 6.11
C GLY A 89 14.09 8.39 5.95
N LYS A 90 15.27 8.29 5.36
CA LYS A 90 16.09 9.43 4.97
C LYS A 90 16.74 9.20 3.60
N ARG A 91 16.99 10.28 2.87
CA ARG A 91 17.80 10.22 1.64
C ARG A 91 19.27 10.43 1.98
N GLY A 92 20.12 9.59 1.42
CA GLY A 92 21.56 9.82 1.36
C GLY A 92 21.89 11.03 0.46
N LYS A 93 23.13 11.50 0.57
CA LYS A 93 23.62 12.58 -0.29
C LYS A 93 23.78 12.06 -1.72
N PHE A 94 23.43 12.89 -2.71
CA PHE A 94 23.72 12.60 -4.10
C PHE A 94 25.22 12.56 -4.37
N SER A 95 25.69 11.48 -4.99
CA SER A 95 27.08 11.23 -5.35
C SER A 95 27.20 11.21 -6.87
N GLU A 96 27.87 12.21 -7.44
CA GLU A 96 28.02 12.36 -8.88
C GLU A 96 29.10 11.43 -9.45
N PHE A 97 28.79 10.78 -10.57
CA PHE A 97 29.79 10.14 -11.40
C PHE A 97 30.63 11.21 -12.10
N LYS A 98 31.95 11.03 -12.03
CA LYS A 98 32.92 11.94 -12.61
C LYS A 98 33.56 11.29 -13.83
N GLU A 99 33.79 12.09 -14.86
CA GLU A 99 34.51 11.64 -16.06
C GLU A 99 35.94 11.20 -15.71
N ALA A 100 36.49 10.24 -16.46
CA ALA A 100 37.87 9.81 -16.23
C ALA A 100 38.86 10.94 -16.57
N PHE A 101 39.80 11.18 -15.66
CA PHE A 101 40.82 12.22 -15.80
C PHE A 101 41.82 11.97 -16.96
N ALA A 102 41.99 10.70 -17.34
CA ALA A 102 43.11 10.21 -18.16
C ALA A 102 43.19 10.77 -19.60
N TYR A 103 42.14 11.44 -20.09
CA TYR A 103 42.06 11.91 -21.49
C TYR A 103 42.07 13.45 -21.65
N GLY A 104 42.50 14.24 -20.65
CA GLY A 104 42.56 15.71 -20.78
C GLY A 104 43.57 16.44 -19.88
N THR A 105 43.83 17.73 -20.18
CA THR A 105 44.80 18.63 -19.50
C THR A 105 44.28 19.29 -18.20
N ARG A 106 43.22 18.75 -17.59
CA ARG A 106 42.54 19.40 -16.46
C ARG A 106 43.18 19.03 -15.13
N THR A 107 42.84 19.75 -14.06
CA THR A 107 43.31 19.47 -12.69
C THR A 107 42.30 18.64 -11.87
N THR A 108 41.02 18.61 -12.28
CA THR A 108 39.97 17.78 -11.67
C THR A 108 38.98 17.25 -12.70
N PRO A 109 38.47 16.01 -12.54
CA PRO A 109 37.47 15.44 -13.43
C PRO A 109 36.11 16.16 -13.33
N ARG A 110 35.38 16.23 -14.46
CA ARG A 110 34.08 16.93 -14.54
C ARG A 110 32.93 16.06 -14.01
N PRO A 111 31.93 16.67 -13.36
CA PRO A 111 30.69 15.98 -13.05
C PRO A 111 29.91 15.73 -14.34
N THR A 112 29.37 14.53 -14.48
CA THR A 112 28.59 14.10 -15.65
C THR A 112 27.11 14.49 -15.56
N GLY A 113 26.66 14.96 -14.39
CA GLY A 113 25.24 15.14 -14.07
C GLY A 113 24.51 13.84 -13.73
N LEU A 114 25.08 12.69 -14.07
CA LEU A 114 24.65 11.39 -13.57
C LEU A 114 25.27 11.12 -12.20
N GLY A 115 24.52 10.44 -11.35
CA GLY A 115 25.00 10.04 -10.04
C GLY A 115 24.09 9.01 -9.40
N GLU A 116 24.43 8.71 -8.15
CA GLU A 116 23.73 7.75 -7.31
C GLU A 116 23.31 8.38 -5.98
N TYR A 117 22.25 7.84 -5.41
CA TYR A 117 21.79 8.13 -4.07
C TYR A 117 21.01 6.94 -3.53
N ALA A 118 20.85 6.88 -2.22
CA ALA A 118 20.10 5.81 -1.59
C ALA A 118 19.08 6.34 -0.59
N TYR A 119 17.95 5.66 -0.49
CA TYR A 119 17.01 5.85 0.60
C TYR A 119 17.24 4.77 1.65
N MET A 120 17.53 5.18 2.87
CA MET A 120 17.64 4.30 4.03
C MET A 120 16.32 4.36 4.78
N ILE A 121 15.66 3.21 4.95
CA ILE A 121 14.31 3.13 5.52
C ILE A 121 14.32 2.11 6.66
N ASP A 122 13.94 2.58 7.84
CA ASP A 122 13.60 1.74 8.98
C ASP A 122 12.11 1.42 8.94
N TYR A 123 11.74 0.19 9.33
CA TYR A 123 10.37 -0.33 9.29
C TYR A 123 10.00 -1.06 10.59
N ALA A 124 8.82 -0.78 11.14
CA ALA A 124 8.41 -1.32 12.44
C ALA A 124 8.04 -2.82 12.39
N ASP A 125 7.32 -3.27 11.36
CA ASP A 125 6.59 -4.55 11.38
C ASP A 125 7.21 -5.61 10.45
N GLN A 126 8.54 -5.70 10.36
CA GLN A 126 9.18 -6.54 9.33
C GLN A 126 8.74 -8.00 9.37
N LEU A 127 8.53 -8.56 10.56
CA LEU A 127 8.11 -9.94 10.74
C LEU A 127 6.75 -10.25 10.09
N PHE A 128 5.82 -9.30 10.10
CA PHE A 128 4.51 -9.45 9.45
C PHE A 128 4.57 -9.29 7.93
N ASN A 129 5.70 -8.81 7.39
CA ASN A 129 5.87 -8.49 5.97
C ASN A 129 7.06 -9.24 5.34
N VAL A 130 7.49 -10.35 5.95
CA VAL A 130 8.67 -11.13 5.52
C VAL A 130 8.55 -11.58 4.07
N GLU A 131 7.36 -11.98 3.63
CA GLU A 131 7.14 -12.42 2.25
C GLU A 131 7.38 -11.30 1.24
N PHE A 132 6.84 -10.10 1.51
CA PHE A 132 7.09 -8.91 0.69
C PHE A 132 8.58 -8.58 0.60
N PHE A 133 9.27 -8.55 1.74
CA PHE A 133 10.70 -8.23 1.79
C PHE A 133 11.58 -9.31 1.15
N ASN A 134 11.17 -10.59 1.25
CA ASN A 134 11.84 -11.68 0.54
C ASN A 134 11.63 -11.56 -0.97
N ALA A 135 10.43 -11.22 -1.43
CA ALA A 135 10.16 -10.98 -2.84
C ALA A 135 10.97 -9.80 -3.39
N LEU A 136 11.08 -8.69 -2.63
CA LEU A 136 11.96 -7.57 -2.98
C LEU A 136 13.42 -8.01 -3.12
N ARG A 137 13.91 -8.87 -2.21
CA ARG A 137 15.29 -9.35 -2.21
C ARG A 137 15.59 -10.27 -3.40
N GLU A 138 14.70 -11.22 -3.67
CA GLU A 138 14.92 -12.29 -4.66
C GLU A 138 14.66 -11.82 -6.09
N ARG A 139 13.58 -11.06 -6.30
CA ARG A 139 13.03 -10.84 -7.66
C ARG A 139 13.34 -9.46 -8.24
N GLN A 140 13.82 -8.52 -7.42
CA GLN A 140 13.97 -7.11 -7.79
C GLN A 140 12.71 -6.62 -8.53
N THR A 141 11.54 -6.88 -7.93
CA THR A 141 10.24 -6.63 -8.56
C THR A 141 10.18 -5.19 -9.06
N PRO A 142 9.76 -4.96 -10.32
CA PRO A 142 9.77 -3.63 -10.91
C PRO A 142 8.67 -2.79 -10.28
N TYR A 143 9.03 -1.97 -9.30
CA TYR A 143 8.14 -1.04 -8.64
C TYR A 143 8.52 0.42 -8.92
N ASP A 144 7.50 1.24 -9.15
CA ASP A 144 7.59 2.67 -8.94
C ASP A 144 7.42 2.95 -7.43
N ILE A 145 8.32 3.73 -6.87
CA ILE A 145 8.41 3.98 -5.42
C ILE A 145 8.03 5.42 -5.14
N TYR A 146 7.14 5.60 -4.18
CA TYR A 146 6.65 6.91 -3.74
C TYR A 146 7.01 7.10 -2.29
N LEU A 147 7.84 8.10 -1.99
CA LEU A 147 8.36 8.36 -0.65
C LEU A 147 7.80 9.69 -0.15
N PHE A 148 7.04 9.65 0.94
CA PHE A 148 6.29 10.79 1.45
C PHE A 148 6.93 11.36 2.70
N SER A 149 7.10 12.67 2.74
CA SER A 149 7.30 13.44 3.97
C SER A 149 5.96 13.98 4.48
N ASP A 150 5.98 14.95 5.40
CA ASP A 150 4.76 15.61 5.88
C ASP A 150 4.12 16.57 4.87
N ALA A 151 4.82 16.95 3.79
CA ALA A 151 4.35 17.97 2.85
C ALA A 151 4.68 17.72 1.36
N HIS A 152 5.57 16.78 1.06
CA HIS A 152 5.95 16.46 -0.32
C HIS A 152 6.13 14.95 -0.53
N VAL A 153 6.14 14.56 -1.80
CA VAL A 153 6.46 13.20 -2.25
C VAL A 153 7.65 13.24 -3.22
N GLU A 154 8.58 12.31 -3.04
CA GLU A 154 9.60 11.99 -4.03
C GLU A 154 9.20 10.71 -4.77
N ILE A 155 9.32 10.73 -6.09
CA ILE A 155 8.89 9.63 -6.96
C ILE A 155 10.12 9.05 -7.64
N VAL A 156 10.34 7.76 -7.44
CA VAL A 156 11.35 6.96 -8.12
C VAL A 156 10.62 6.07 -9.11
N ARG A 157 10.88 6.24 -10.39
CA ARG A 157 10.32 5.41 -11.45
C ARG A 157 11.28 4.27 -11.75
N TRP A 158 10.74 3.07 -11.86
CA TRP A 158 11.55 1.91 -12.23
C TRP A 158 12.28 2.14 -13.55
N SER A 159 11.56 2.61 -14.56
CA SER A 159 12.07 2.80 -15.93
C SER A 159 13.12 3.89 -16.09
N LEU A 160 13.23 4.82 -15.14
CA LEU A 160 14.14 5.96 -15.23
C LEU A 160 15.32 5.83 -14.26
N GLN A 161 15.08 5.34 -13.04
CA GLN A 161 16.09 5.31 -11.99
C GLN A 161 16.64 3.92 -11.65
N ASN A 162 16.03 2.85 -12.17
CA ASN A 162 16.41 1.45 -11.93
C ASN A 162 16.75 1.17 -10.45
N PRO A 163 15.79 1.36 -9.51
CA PRO A 163 16.05 1.19 -8.10
C PRO A 163 16.49 -0.24 -7.79
N VAL A 164 17.47 -0.38 -6.91
CA VAL A 164 17.99 -1.67 -6.42
C VAL A 164 17.73 -1.76 -4.93
N TYR A 165 17.06 -2.82 -4.49
CA TYR A 165 16.80 -3.06 -3.07
C TYR A 165 17.97 -3.81 -2.43
N GLN A 166 18.50 -3.26 -1.34
CA GLN A 166 19.68 -3.77 -0.64
C GLN A 166 19.49 -3.71 0.88
N ASN A 167 20.38 -4.37 1.62
CA ASN A 167 20.43 -4.33 3.08
C ASN A 167 19.09 -4.65 3.77
N ILE A 168 18.23 -5.46 3.13
CA ILE A 168 16.93 -5.86 3.67
C ILE A 168 17.15 -6.86 4.80
N GLY A 169 16.88 -6.46 6.05
CA GLY A 169 17.08 -7.33 7.19
C GLY A 169 16.62 -6.71 8.51
N THR A 170 16.60 -7.53 9.54
CA THR A 170 16.24 -7.16 10.91
C THR A 170 17.28 -7.74 11.87
N ALA A 171 17.53 -7.05 12.97
CA ALA A 171 18.27 -7.57 14.11
C ALA A 171 17.30 -8.04 15.18
N VAL A 172 17.39 -9.31 15.57
CA VAL A 172 16.61 -9.87 16.69
C VAL A 172 17.41 -9.66 17.97
N ASP A 173 17.06 -8.63 18.73
CA ASP A 173 17.60 -8.42 20.07
C ASP A 173 17.08 -9.51 21.03
N GLY A 174 17.92 -10.01 21.92
CA GLY A 174 17.56 -11.02 22.94
C GLY A 174 16.66 -10.49 24.07
N ASP A 175 15.95 -9.38 23.85
CA ASP A 175 15.07 -8.73 24.83
C ASP A 175 13.61 -8.84 24.40
N ILE A 176 12.82 -9.58 25.18
CA ILE A 176 11.39 -9.83 24.91
C ILE A 176 10.53 -8.57 24.91
N LYS A 177 11.03 -7.45 25.47
CA LYS A 177 10.27 -6.19 25.56
C LYS A 177 10.52 -5.24 24.40
N LYS A 178 11.48 -5.56 23.53
CA LYS A 178 11.80 -4.72 22.38
C LYS A 178 11.09 -5.23 21.13
N ASP A 179 10.53 -4.29 20.39
CA ASP A 179 10.12 -4.57 19.02
C ASP A 179 11.35 -4.89 18.17
N ILE A 180 11.14 -5.69 17.13
CA ILE A 180 12.18 -6.15 16.22
C ILE A 180 12.06 -5.29 14.95
N PRO A 181 12.75 -4.13 14.88
CA PRO A 181 12.68 -3.28 13.70
C PRO A 181 13.40 -3.94 12.54
N GLY A 182 12.90 -3.66 11.35
CA GLY A 182 13.56 -3.92 10.10
C GLY A 182 14.21 -2.68 9.50
N ALA A 183 15.14 -2.91 8.58
CA ALA A 183 15.67 -1.88 7.73
C ALA A 183 15.88 -2.40 6.31
N PHE A 184 15.82 -1.48 5.35
CA PHE A 184 16.22 -1.74 3.98
C PHE A 184 16.67 -0.46 3.29
N GLU A 185 17.37 -0.64 2.16
CA GLU A 185 17.91 0.44 1.36
C GLU A 185 17.41 0.34 -0.08
N ILE A 186 17.11 1.49 -0.67
CA ILE A 186 16.78 1.63 -2.10
C ILE A 186 17.87 2.47 -2.74
N ALA A 187 18.78 1.84 -3.48
CA ALA A 187 19.82 2.54 -4.23
C ALA A 187 19.31 2.89 -5.63
N CYS A 188 19.47 4.14 -6.05
CA CYS A 188 18.97 4.67 -7.31
C CYS A 188 20.09 5.33 -8.10
N THR A 189 20.00 5.25 -9.42
CA THR A 189 20.82 6.07 -10.33
C THR A 189 19.94 7.13 -10.99
N SER A 190 20.43 8.35 -11.17
CA SER A 190 19.63 9.39 -11.83
C SER A 190 20.47 10.51 -12.43
N GLN A 191 19.85 11.26 -13.34
CA GLN A 191 20.37 12.54 -13.82
C GLN A 191 19.91 13.64 -12.85
N GLY A 192 20.77 13.95 -11.87
CA GLY A 192 20.50 14.90 -10.80
C GLY A 192 19.62 14.35 -9.68
N GLU A 193 19.27 15.24 -8.74
CA GLU A 193 18.41 14.89 -7.61
C GLU A 193 16.93 14.85 -8.02
N PRO A 194 16.12 13.93 -7.47
CA PRO A 194 14.70 13.89 -7.74
C PRO A 194 14.02 15.16 -7.18
N LEU A 195 13.17 15.77 -8.00
CA LEU A 195 12.41 16.96 -7.60
C LEU A 195 11.20 16.53 -6.75
N PRO A 196 11.05 17.08 -5.54
CA PRO A 196 9.89 16.78 -4.70
C PRO A 196 8.63 17.44 -5.27
N ALA A 197 7.51 16.71 -5.27
CA ALA A 197 6.20 17.25 -5.58
C ALA A 197 5.47 17.64 -4.29
N PHE A 198 5.12 18.92 -4.16
CA PHE A 198 4.48 19.47 -2.97
C PHE A 198 2.95 19.39 -3.01
N GLY A 199 2.33 19.44 -1.83
CA GLY A 199 0.87 19.41 -1.66
C GLY A 199 0.34 18.16 -0.96
N VAL A 200 1.23 17.34 -0.41
CA VAL A 200 0.85 16.17 0.40
C VAL A 200 0.18 16.64 1.68
N VAL A 201 -0.90 15.96 2.06
CA VAL A 201 -1.65 16.22 3.29
C VAL A 201 -1.32 15.13 4.29
N LEU A 202 -0.66 15.47 5.40
CA LEU A 202 -0.23 14.49 6.42
C LEU A 202 -1.35 13.55 6.89
N ALA A 203 -2.58 14.06 7.03
CA ALA A 203 -3.73 13.28 7.48
C ALA A 203 -4.14 12.16 6.51
N THR A 204 -3.71 12.19 5.24
CA THR A 204 -4.01 11.13 4.26
C THR A 204 -2.97 10.02 4.24
N LEU A 205 -1.84 10.19 4.95
CA LEU A 205 -0.75 9.22 5.04
C LEU A 205 -0.94 8.20 6.16
N THR A 206 -2.14 8.07 6.71
CA THR A 206 -2.48 7.09 7.74
C THR A 206 -2.30 5.65 7.25
N ASN A 207 -1.86 4.77 8.15
CA ASN A 207 -1.82 3.33 7.92
C ASN A 207 -3.19 2.69 8.21
N ASP A 208 -4.16 2.92 7.32
CA ASP A 208 -5.56 2.50 7.48
C ASP A 208 -6.04 1.60 6.33
N VAL A 209 -5.10 1.02 5.57
CA VAL A 209 -5.41 0.14 4.45
C VAL A 209 -5.84 -1.22 4.99
N ALA A 210 -7.13 -1.36 5.25
CA ALA A 210 -7.79 -2.60 5.61
C ALA A 210 -9.10 -2.75 4.85
N PHE A 211 -9.50 -3.99 4.60
CA PHE A 211 -10.79 -4.31 4.01
C PHE A 211 -11.89 -4.17 5.06
N THR A 212 -13.00 -3.56 4.69
CA THR A 212 -14.17 -3.43 5.55
C THR A 212 -15.40 -4.06 4.92
N PHE A 213 -16.29 -4.57 5.79
CA PHE A 213 -17.48 -5.29 5.36
C PHE A 213 -18.74 -4.50 5.63
N GLY A 214 -19.59 -4.40 4.61
CA GLY A 214 -20.97 -3.96 4.72
C GLY A 214 -21.91 -5.08 5.18
N ALA A 215 -23.21 -4.80 5.16
CA ALA A 215 -24.23 -5.78 5.53
C ALA A 215 -24.20 -7.00 4.59
N PRO A 216 -24.31 -8.24 5.12
CA PRO A 216 -24.26 -9.43 4.30
C PRO A 216 -25.60 -9.69 3.60
N THR A 217 -25.53 -10.27 2.41
CA THR A 217 -26.67 -10.96 1.80
C THR A 217 -26.78 -12.35 2.40
N VAL A 218 -27.97 -12.75 2.84
CA VAL A 218 -28.20 -14.04 3.50
C VAL A 218 -29.32 -14.82 2.83
N THR A 219 -29.19 -16.14 2.81
CA THR A 219 -30.22 -17.09 2.32
C THR A 219 -30.48 -18.14 3.39
N ASN A 220 -31.75 -18.41 3.70
CA ASN A 220 -32.18 -19.35 4.74
C ASN A 220 -31.63 -19.05 6.15
N LEU A 221 -31.26 -17.80 6.41
CA LEU A 221 -30.87 -17.29 7.71
C LEU A 221 -31.80 -16.14 8.09
N THR A 222 -32.20 -16.11 9.36
CA THR A 222 -33.03 -15.02 9.89
C THR A 222 -32.19 -14.20 10.88
N PRO A 223 -32.08 -12.86 10.71
CA PRO A 223 -31.41 -12.02 11.68
C PRO A 223 -32.04 -12.12 13.08
N VAL A 224 -31.22 -12.26 14.11
CA VAL A 224 -31.67 -12.29 15.51
C VAL A 224 -31.75 -10.87 16.05
N VAL A 225 -32.93 -10.49 16.56
CA VAL A 225 -33.17 -9.15 17.11
C VAL A 225 -32.18 -8.84 18.24
N GLY A 226 -31.56 -7.66 18.18
CA GLY A 226 -30.58 -7.20 19.17
C GLY A 226 -29.19 -7.83 19.04
N GLY A 227 -28.97 -8.75 18.10
CA GLY A 227 -27.66 -9.33 17.82
C GLY A 227 -26.98 -8.68 16.61
N ILE A 228 -25.75 -8.20 16.79
CA ILE A 228 -24.93 -7.72 15.67
C ILE A 228 -24.44 -8.94 14.87
N ASN A 229 -24.74 -8.97 13.56
CA ASN A 229 -24.34 -10.06 12.66
C ASN A 229 -24.65 -11.46 13.20
N ARG A 230 -25.79 -11.59 13.90
CA ARG A 230 -26.25 -12.82 14.51
C ARG A 230 -27.47 -13.33 13.77
N PHE A 231 -27.46 -14.61 13.41
CA PHE A 231 -28.50 -15.22 12.59
C PHE A 231 -28.92 -16.56 13.17
N SER A 232 -30.22 -16.86 13.08
CA SER A 232 -30.74 -18.19 13.35
C SER A 232 -30.86 -18.99 12.05
N MET A 233 -30.41 -20.24 12.08
CA MET A 233 -30.49 -21.19 10.98
C MET A 233 -31.49 -22.30 11.33
N ALA A 234 -32.44 -22.54 10.43
CA ALA A 234 -33.41 -23.64 10.54
C ALA A 234 -32.77 -24.97 10.06
N SER A 235 -33.58 -25.90 9.55
CA SER A 235 -33.14 -27.22 9.07
C SER A 235 -32.70 -27.23 7.59
N THR A 236 -32.71 -26.10 6.90
CA THR A 236 -32.28 -25.95 5.50
C THR A 236 -30.85 -25.41 5.41
N ALA A 237 -30.12 -25.79 4.36
CA ALA A 237 -28.79 -25.25 4.09
C ALA A 237 -28.86 -23.74 3.88
N ALA A 238 -27.87 -23.03 4.38
CA ALA A 238 -27.85 -21.58 4.44
C ALA A 238 -26.60 -21.01 3.78
N THR A 239 -26.72 -19.78 3.30
CA THR A 239 -25.57 -19.03 2.79
C THR A 239 -25.51 -17.64 3.37
N LEU A 240 -24.29 -17.15 3.54
CA LEU A 240 -24.00 -15.79 3.99
C LEU A 240 -22.87 -15.23 3.11
N THR A 241 -23.12 -14.07 2.51
CA THR A 241 -22.17 -13.40 1.62
C THR A 241 -21.99 -11.96 2.08
N PRO A 242 -20.90 -11.64 2.79
CA PRO A 242 -20.61 -10.26 3.19
C PRO A 242 -20.30 -9.40 1.97
N VAL A 243 -20.71 -8.13 2.01
CA VAL A 243 -20.35 -7.15 0.97
C VAL A 243 -19.03 -6.50 1.36
N LEU A 244 -18.04 -6.54 0.48
CA LEU A 244 -16.76 -5.85 0.68
C LEU A 244 -16.88 -4.40 0.18
N ASN A 245 -16.57 -3.41 1.02
CA ASN A 245 -16.82 -2.00 0.69
C ASN A 245 -15.82 -1.42 -0.32
N GLU A 246 -14.56 -1.88 -0.27
CA GLU A 246 -13.45 -1.33 -1.07
C GLU A 246 -13.22 -2.07 -2.40
N ALA A 247 -13.85 -3.24 -2.58
CA ALA A 247 -13.74 -4.03 -3.80
C ALA A 247 -14.99 -3.84 -4.67
N THR A 248 -14.87 -3.08 -5.77
CA THR A 248 -15.74 -3.33 -6.92
C THR A 248 -15.34 -4.69 -7.49
N GLN A 249 -16.22 -5.67 -7.33
CA GLN A 249 -16.00 -7.08 -7.67
C GLN A 249 -15.57 -7.31 -9.13
N ALA A 250 -14.26 -7.25 -9.40
CA ALA A 250 -13.69 -8.02 -10.49
C ALA A 250 -13.34 -9.40 -9.92
N ALA A 251 -14.12 -10.41 -10.32
CA ALA A 251 -13.70 -11.80 -10.18
C ALA A 251 -12.29 -11.94 -10.77
N GLY A 252 -11.33 -12.44 -9.99
CA GLY A 252 -9.92 -12.53 -10.39
C GLY A 252 -8.99 -11.43 -9.84
N SER A 253 -9.45 -10.59 -8.91
CA SER A 253 -8.63 -9.56 -8.22
C SER A 253 -7.55 -10.10 -7.26
N GLY A 254 -7.28 -11.41 -7.26
CA GLY A 254 -6.29 -12.02 -6.38
C GLY A 254 -6.67 -11.98 -4.89
N ILE A 255 -7.96 -11.82 -4.59
CA ILE A 255 -8.50 -11.87 -3.23
C ILE A 255 -8.79 -13.31 -2.84
N ALA A 256 -8.40 -13.69 -1.61
CA ALA A 256 -8.65 -14.98 -1.00
C ALA A 256 -9.47 -14.83 0.28
N TYR A 257 -10.51 -15.65 0.41
CA TYR A 257 -11.34 -15.73 1.61
C TYR A 257 -11.08 -17.02 2.39
N SER A 258 -11.06 -16.90 3.72
CA SER A 258 -10.97 -18.02 4.66
C SER A 258 -11.99 -17.85 5.79
N VAL A 259 -12.44 -18.96 6.37
CA VAL A 259 -13.42 -18.96 7.47
C VAL A 259 -12.90 -19.77 8.65
N PHE A 260 -13.01 -19.19 9.83
CA PHE A 260 -12.55 -19.76 11.10
C PHE A 260 -13.69 -19.81 12.11
N LEU A 261 -13.66 -20.80 13.00
CA LEU A 261 -14.45 -20.84 14.21
C LEU A 261 -13.70 -20.11 15.33
N ASN A 262 -14.39 -19.40 16.23
CA ASN A 262 -13.80 -18.72 17.39
C ASN A 262 -12.52 -17.92 17.06
N THR A 263 -12.54 -17.19 15.94
CA THR A 263 -11.43 -16.35 15.44
C THR A 263 -10.28 -17.09 14.76
N SER A 264 -9.82 -18.23 15.27
CA SER A 264 -8.65 -18.94 14.71
C SER A 264 -8.79 -20.45 14.56
N ASP A 265 -9.84 -21.06 15.12
CA ASP A 265 -10.03 -22.50 15.04
C ASP A 265 -10.51 -22.90 13.65
N ALA A 266 -10.20 -24.14 13.25
CA ALA A 266 -10.71 -24.69 12.00
C ALA A 266 -12.25 -24.68 12.00
N ALA A 267 -12.85 -24.18 10.92
CA ALA A 267 -14.29 -24.26 10.75
C ALA A 267 -14.74 -25.74 10.69
N PRO A 268 -15.91 -26.09 11.25
CA PRO A 268 -16.49 -27.42 11.09
C PRO A 268 -16.65 -27.75 9.60
N ALA A 269 -16.51 -29.02 9.21
CA ALA A 269 -16.64 -29.45 7.80
C ALA A 269 -18.00 -29.11 7.17
N ALA A 270 -19.04 -28.90 7.99
CA ALA A 270 -20.35 -28.41 7.56
C ALA A 270 -20.36 -26.93 7.14
N VAL A 271 -19.27 -26.19 7.32
CA VAL A 271 -19.12 -24.79 6.96
C VAL A 271 -17.94 -24.64 6.01
N THR A 272 -18.21 -24.15 4.80
CA THR A 272 -17.18 -23.90 3.79
C THR A 272 -17.29 -22.49 3.28
N VAL A 273 -16.21 -21.97 2.69
CA VAL A 273 -16.19 -20.67 2.03
C VAL A 273 -15.71 -20.83 0.61
N ASN A 274 -16.37 -20.16 -0.33
CA ASN A 274 -15.82 -19.96 -1.65
C ASN A 274 -14.68 -18.94 -1.57
N THR A 275 -13.45 -19.39 -1.79
CA THR A 275 -12.23 -18.60 -1.60
C THR A 275 -12.14 -17.37 -2.51
N SER A 276 -12.92 -17.29 -3.59
CA SER A 276 -12.90 -16.15 -4.52
C SER A 276 -14.06 -15.18 -4.32
N THR A 277 -15.19 -15.63 -3.76
CA THR A 277 -16.41 -14.81 -3.64
C THR A 277 -16.81 -14.50 -2.21
N GLY A 278 -16.18 -15.14 -1.22
CA GLY A 278 -16.53 -14.96 0.19
C GLY A 278 -17.89 -15.53 0.58
N VAL A 279 -18.54 -16.28 -0.31
CA VAL A 279 -19.81 -16.97 -0.02
C VAL A 279 -19.54 -18.07 0.99
N VAL A 280 -20.03 -17.89 2.21
CA VAL A 280 -20.01 -18.90 3.26
C VAL A 280 -21.23 -19.80 3.06
N SER A 281 -21.00 -21.10 2.94
CA SER A 281 -22.03 -22.13 2.82
C SER A 281 -22.09 -22.95 4.10
N ILE A 282 -23.29 -23.06 4.67
CA ILE A 282 -23.55 -23.77 5.92
C ILE A 282 -24.50 -24.93 5.62
N ALA A 283 -24.00 -26.15 5.75
CA ALA A 283 -24.73 -27.38 5.50
C ALA A 283 -25.71 -27.73 6.63
N THR A 284 -26.74 -28.50 6.30
CA THR A 284 -27.74 -28.99 7.27
C THR A 284 -27.15 -29.94 8.31
N THR A 285 -25.97 -30.49 8.05
CA THR A 285 -25.22 -31.39 8.96
C THR A 285 -24.49 -30.64 10.07
N LEU A 286 -24.52 -29.30 10.10
CA LEU A 286 -24.04 -28.55 11.26
C LEU A 286 -24.91 -28.92 12.48
N THR A 287 -24.25 -29.36 13.55
CA THR A 287 -24.92 -29.76 14.79
C THR A 287 -25.64 -28.57 15.43
N THR A 288 -26.73 -28.83 16.16
CA THR A 288 -27.44 -27.81 16.95
C THR A 288 -26.49 -27.15 17.94
N GLY A 289 -26.53 -25.82 18.01
CA GLY A 289 -25.64 -25.04 18.86
C GLY A 289 -25.44 -23.61 18.36
N THR A 290 -24.69 -22.82 19.13
CA THR A 290 -24.30 -21.46 18.77
C THR A 290 -22.84 -21.46 18.34
N TYR A 291 -22.58 -20.92 17.15
CA TYR A 291 -21.25 -20.86 16.55
C TYR A 291 -20.87 -19.42 16.24
N ARG A 292 -19.66 -19.02 16.65
CA ARG A 292 -19.08 -17.73 16.28
C ARG A 292 -18.02 -17.93 15.21
N PHE A 293 -18.28 -17.42 14.02
CA PHE A 293 -17.37 -17.50 12.90
C PHE A 293 -16.66 -16.18 12.66
N THR A 294 -15.47 -16.26 12.08
CA THR A 294 -14.73 -15.12 11.54
C THR A 294 -14.39 -15.44 10.11
N LEU A 295 -14.95 -14.66 9.18
CA LEU A 295 -14.51 -14.65 7.79
C LEU A 295 -13.35 -13.67 7.66
N VAL A 296 -12.26 -14.10 7.06
CA VAL A 296 -11.10 -13.26 6.75
C VAL A 296 -10.99 -13.13 5.25
N VAL A 297 -10.63 -11.93 4.80
CA VAL A 297 -10.29 -11.63 3.41
C VAL A 297 -8.87 -11.12 3.37
N GLU A 298 -8.11 -11.57 2.38
CA GLU A 298 -6.74 -11.14 2.13
C GLU A 298 -6.51 -10.99 0.63
N ASN A 299 -5.65 -10.06 0.22
CA ASN A 299 -5.20 -9.98 -1.17
C ASN A 299 -3.71 -10.26 -1.32
N ALA A 300 -3.24 -10.36 -2.57
CA ALA A 300 -1.84 -10.65 -2.90
C ALA A 300 -0.81 -9.65 -2.34
N THR A 301 -1.24 -8.47 -1.87
CA THR A 301 -0.37 -7.45 -1.27
C THR A 301 -0.47 -7.40 0.26
N GLY A 302 -1.12 -8.38 0.89
CA GLY A 302 -1.25 -8.49 2.35
C GLY A 302 -2.29 -7.54 2.96
N VAL A 303 -3.16 -6.93 2.17
CA VAL A 303 -4.29 -6.15 2.72
C VAL A 303 -5.31 -7.14 3.26
N THR A 304 -5.62 -7.04 4.55
CA THR A 304 -6.55 -7.95 5.22
C THR A 304 -7.79 -7.23 5.74
N GLY A 305 -8.84 -8.00 5.96
CA GLY A 305 -10.03 -7.58 6.70
C GLY A 305 -10.72 -8.77 7.33
N SER A 306 -11.55 -8.53 8.33
CA SER A 306 -12.31 -9.60 8.98
C SER A 306 -13.76 -9.22 9.24
N TYR A 307 -14.62 -10.23 9.19
CA TYR A 307 -16.04 -10.14 9.47
C TYR A 307 -16.46 -11.24 10.43
N SER A 308 -16.85 -10.86 11.64
CA SER A 308 -17.38 -11.79 12.63
C SER A 308 -18.90 -11.89 12.54
N PHE A 309 -19.41 -13.12 12.58
CA PHE A 309 -20.85 -13.40 12.62
C PHE A 309 -21.14 -14.60 13.51
N THR A 310 -22.39 -14.68 13.99
CA THR A 310 -22.85 -15.76 14.87
C THR A 310 -24.02 -16.50 14.24
N ILE A 311 -23.99 -17.83 14.29
CA ILE A 311 -25.06 -18.71 13.80
C ILE A 311 -25.61 -19.50 14.98
N ASP A 312 -26.90 -19.32 15.25
CA ASP A 312 -27.68 -20.16 16.16
C ASP A 312 -28.40 -21.23 15.33
N LYS A 313 -27.88 -22.46 15.37
CA LYS A 313 -28.52 -23.61 14.74
C LYS A 313 -29.52 -24.22 15.72
N ALA A 314 -30.80 -24.22 15.36
CA ALA A 314 -31.85 -24.96 16.05
C ALA A 314 -31.82 -26.45 15.67
#